data_AF-A0A3D4P7J9-F1
#
_entry.id   AF-A0A3D4P7J9-F1
#
_cell.length_a   1.000
_cell.length_b   1.000
_cell.length_c   1.000
_cell.angle_alpha   90.00
_cell.angle_beta   90.00
_cell.angle_gamma   90.00
#
_symmetry.space_group_name_H-M   'P 1'
#
loop_
_entity.id
_entity.type
_entity.pdbx_description
1 polymer ?
#
loop_
_entity_poly.entity_id
_entity_poly.type
_entity_poly.pdbx_seq_one_letter_code
_entity_poly.pdbx_strand_id
1 'polypeptide(L)'
;SCKNNLKQLALALHNYESTHRVFPPGALGYPYVWSAHAQLLPFVEQAGLQNLLDYDVPPLNAFNSGSFDAAAVGQNDNAAKTKLAILTCPSDKESVPNSEYGGISYPACMGSGINGSAATDDGSNANADGIIFARSKIGFRDVTDGTSNTVAFSEQLLGDGQDAAPTGTDYKHRVVVLSMGTQTTPAACVPGSAPAWSGQRGK
;
A
#
# COMPACT_ATOMS: atom_id res chain seq x y z
N SER A 1 -9.09 15.59 10.57
CA SER A 1 -8.59 14.67 11.63
C SER A 1 -8.36 13.31 11.02
N CYS A 2 -7.45 12.49 11.57
CA CYS A 2 -7.05 11.23 10.93
C CYS A 2 -8.22 10.24 10.77
N LYS A 3 -9.08 10.16 11.79
CA LYS A 3 -10.35 9.42 11.73
C LYS A 3 -11.25 9.85 10.57
N ASN A 4 -11.29 11.13 10.21
CA ASN A 4 -12.08 11.59 9.08
C ASN A 4 -11.49 11.12 7.76
N ASN A 5 -10.17 11.18 7.61
CA ASN A 5 -9.49 10.72 6.41
C ASN A 5 -9.73 9.22 6.16
N LEU A 6 -9.63 8.39 7.21
CA LEU A 6 -9.94 6.96 7.11
C LEU A 6 -11.40 6.70 6.69
N LYS A 7 -12.36 7.49 7.20
CA LYS A 7 -13.77 7.40 6.77
C LYS A 7 -13.97 7.78 5.30
N GLN A 8 -13.28 8.82 4.83
CA GLN A 8 -13.34 9.24 3.43
C GLN A 8 -12.71 8.20 2.50
N LEU A 9 -11.61 7.56 2.90
CA LEU A 9 -11.03 6.44 2.16
C LEU A 9 -11.96 5.23 2.11
N ALA A 10 -12.64 4.91 3.22
CA ALA A 10 -13.66 3.87 3.21
C ALA A 10 -14.81 4.22 2.25
N LEU A 11 -15.32 5.46 2.27
CA LEU A 11 -16.35 5.91 1.34
C LEU A 11 -15.89 5.81 -0.12
N ALA A 12 -14.66 6.24 -0.40
CA ALA A 12 -14.05 6.13 -1.72
C ALA A 12 -13.96 4.67 -2.20
N LEU A 13 -13.59 3.75 -1.30
CA LEU A 13 -13.56 2.32 -1.57
C LEU A 13 -14.93 1.76 -1.96
N HIS A 14 -15.98 2.15 -1.22
CA HIS A 14 -17.35 1.76 -1.54
C HIS A 14 -17.81 2.32 -2.90
N ASN A 15 -17.46 3.58 -3.21
CA ASN A 15 -17.80 4.18 -4.51
C ASN A 15 -17.04 3.52 -5.67
N TYR A 16 -15.77 3.17 -5.46
CA TYR A 16 -14.98 2.41 -6.42
C TYR A 16 -15.64 1.05 -6.68
N GLU A 17 -15.98 0.29 -5.62
CA GLU A 17 -16.63 -1.01 -5.75
C GLU A 17 -17.99 -0.89 -6.45
N SER A 18 -18.80 0.11 -6.10
CA SER A 18 -20.10 0.32 -6.76
C SER A 18 -19.94 0.56 -8.27
N THR A 19 -18.84 1.18 -8.69
CA THR A 19 -18.56 1.52 -10.09
C THR A 19 -17.96 0.32 -10.85
N HIS A 20 -17.01 -0.39 -10.24
CA HIS A 20 -16.21 -1.43 -10.89
C HIS A 20 -16.64 -2.87 -10.55
N ARG A 21 -17.56 -3.04 -9.59
CA ARG A 21 -18.04 -4.31 -9.03
C ARG A 21 -16.97 -5.17 -8.34
N VAL A 22 -15.82 -4.57 -8.07
CA VAL A 22 -14.69 -5.12 -7.34
C VAL A 22 -13.99 -4.00 -6.56
N PHE A 23 -13.34 -4.34 -5.46
CA PHE A 23 -12.39 -3.47 -4.78
C PHE A 23 -11.14 -3.26 -5.63
N PRO A 24 -10.44 -2.11 -5.47
CA PRO A 24 -9.23 -1.84 -6.23
C PRO A 24 -8.12 -2.83 -5.82
N PRO A 25 -7.40 -3.43 -6.79
CA PRO A 25 -6.26 -4.26 -6.49
C PRO A 25 -5.12 -3.47 -5.82
N GLY A 26 -4.33 -4.14 -4.99
CA GLY A 26 -3.16 -3.54 -4.33
C GLY A 26 -1.93 -3.37 -5.26
N ALA A 27 -1.97 -4.01 -6.44
CA ALA A 27 -1.01 -3.88 -7.54
C ALA A 27 -1.65 -4.43 -8.82
N LEU A 28 -1.29 -3.90 -10.00
CA LEU A 28 -1.74 -4.44 -11.29
C LEU A 28 -0.83 -5.56 -11.83
N GLY A 29 0.21 -5.93 -11.08
CA GLY A 29 1.22 -6.92 -11.43
C GLY A 29 2.53 -6.25 -11.86
N TYR A 30 3.67 -6.92 -11.71
CA TYR A 30 4.96 -6.33 -12.10
C TYR A 30 5.04 -6.14 -13.64
N PRO A 31 5.50 -4.97 -14.15
CA PRO A 31 6.07 -3.82 -13.43
C PRO A 31 5.06 -2.73 -13.02
N TYR A 32 3.77 -2.93 -13.25
CA TYR A 32 2.63 -2.06 -12.92
C TYR A 32 2.22 -2.13 -11.44
N VAL A 33 3.13 -1.79 -10.53
CA VAL A 33 2.91 -1.84 -9.07
C VAL A 33 2.07 -0.66 -8.53
N TRP A 34 0.94 -0.39 -9.17
CA TRP A 34 -0.02 0.65 -8.79
C TRP A 34 -0.76 0.33 -7.50
N SER A 35 -0.73 1.25 -6.54
CA SER A 35 -1.45 1.08 -5.27
C SER A 35 -2.97 1.18 -5.45
N ALA A 36 -3.72 0.67 -4.47
CA ALA A 36 -5.15 0.93 -4.37
C ALA A 36 -5.45 2.43 -4.22
N HIS A 37 -4.59 3.19 -3.52
CA HIS A 37 -4.76 4.63 -3.32
C HIS A 37 -4.76 5.42 -4.63
N ALA A 38 -3.88 5.07 -5.58
CA ALA A 38 -3.86 5.70 -6.91
C ALA A 38 -5.22 5.52 -7.62
N GLN A 39 -5.80 4.33 -7.52
CA GLN A 39 -7.08 4.00 -8.15
C GLN A 39 -8.28 4.65 -7.44
N LEU A 40 -8.12 5.07 -6.18
CA LEU A 40 -9.14 5.76 -5.41
C LEU A 40 -9.16 7.28 -5.62
N LEU A 41 -8.17 7.87 -6.30
CA LEU A 41 -8.07 9.32 -6.52
C LEU A 41 -9.35 9.97 -7.06
N PRO A 42 -10.07 9.41 -8.05
CA PRO A 42 -11.32 9.99 -8.54
C PRO A 42 -12.42 10.08 -7.48
N PHE A 43 -12.36 9.21 -6.46
CA PHE A 43 -13.37 9.08 -5.42
C PHE A 43 -13.03 9.86 -4.13
N VAL A 44 -11.91 10.60 -4.14
CA VAL A 44 -11.47 11.50 -3.05
C VAL A 44 -11.20 12.92 -3.54
N GLU A 45 -11.92 13.38 -4.57
CA GLU A 45 -11.77 14.72 -5.16
C GLU A 45 -10.35 14.98 -5.72
N GLN A 46 -9.65 13.94 -6.17
CA GLN A 46 -8.31 14.02 -6.78
C GLN A 46 -8.32 13.60 -8.26
N ALA A 47 -9.43 13.85 -8.98
CA ALA A 47 -9.54 13.57 -10.41
C ALA A 47 -8.47 14.30 -11.26
N GLY A 48 -8.04 15.49 -10.84
CA GLY A 48 -6.95 16.22 -11.49
C GLY A 48 -5.62 15.47 -11.45
N LEU A 49 -5.28 14.85 -10.31
CA LEU A 49 -4.07 14.03 -10.19
C LEU A 49 -4.23 12.70 -10.95
N GLN A 50 -5.40 12.08 -10.91
CA GLN A 50 -5.69 10.86 -11.69
C GLN A 50 -5.41 11.08 -13.19
N ASN A 51 -5.78 12.23 -13.74
CA ASN A 51 -5.59 12.54 -15.16
C ASN A 51 -4.11 12.64 -15.58
N LEU A 52 -3.19 12.76 -14.62
CA LEU A 52 -1.74 12.74 -14.87
C LEU A 52 -1.17 11.31 -14.89
N LEU A 53 -1.92 10.32 -14.41
CA LEU A 53 -1.44 8.95 -14.27
C LEU A 53 -1.71 8.14 -15.55
N ASP A 54 -0.65 7.58 -16.11
CA ASP A 54 -0.71 6.61 -17.20
C ASP A 54 -0.53 5.19 -16.64
N TYR A 55 -1.62 4.43 -16.58
CA TYR A 55 -1.63 3.07 -16.03
C TYR A 55 -1.02 2.02 -16.98
N ASP A 56 -0.71 2.37 -18.23
CA ASP A 56 -0.08 1.48 -19.22
C ASP A 56 1.46 1.45 -19.10
N VAL A 57 2.03 2.26 -18.20
CA VAL A 57 3.45 2.27 -17.85
C VAL A 57 3.64 2.14 -16.32
N PRO A 58 4.87 1.80 -15.84
CA PRO A 58 5.13 1.71 -14.40
C PRO A 58 4.85 3.01 -13.64
N PRO A 59 4.46 2.94 -12.36
CA PRO A 59 4.16 4.13 -11.56
C PRO A 59 5.40 4.95 -11.19
N LEU A 60 6.57 4.32 -11.04
CA LEU A 60 7.81 4.96 -10.61
C LEU A 60 8.96 4.61 -11.55
N ASN A 61 9.94 5.51 -11.64
CA ASN A 61 11.18 5.27 -12.39
C ASN A 61 11.95 4.03 -11.90
N ALA A 62 11.86 3.71 -10.61
CA ALA A 62 12.47 2.52 -10.01
C ALA A 62 11.99 1.19 -10.62
N PHE A 63 10.82 1.18 -11.29
CA PHE A 63 10.25 0.01 -11.94
C PHE A 63 10.40 0.06 -13.47
N ASN A 64 11.05 1.08 -14.02
CA ASN A 64 11.33 1.16 -15.44
C ASN A 64 12.55 0.30 -15.81
N SER A 65 12.32 -0.85 -16.44
CA SER A 65 13.37 -1.75 -16.92
C SER A 65 14.00 -1.32 -18.25
N GLY A 66 13.77 -0.06 -18.69
CA GLY A 66 14.23 0.46 -19.98
C GLY A 66 13.33 0.06 -21.16
N SER A 67 12.17 -0.54 -20.89
CA SER A 67 11.22 -1.02 -21.90
C SER A 67 10.03 -0.09 -22.12
N PHE A 68 9.94 1.00 -21.35
CA PHE A 68 8.85 1.97 -21.37
C PHE A 68 9.35 3.35 -21.76
N ASP A 69 8.47 4.20 -22.29
CA ASP A 69 8.77 5.60 -22.53
C ASP A 69 9.17 6.29 -21.20
N ALA A 70 10.41 6.77 -21.14
CA ALA A 70 10.95 7.43 -19.98
C ALA A 70 10.19 8.72 -19.63
N ALA A 71 9.62 9.42 -20.62
CA ALA A 71 8.82 10.61 -20.36
C ALA A 71 7.50 10.27 -19.67
N ALA A 72 6.81 9.23 -20.13
CA ALA A 72 5.56 8.74 -19.53
C ALA A 72 5.78 8.24 -18.09
N VAL A 73 6.82 7.42 -17.85
CA VAL A 73 7.14 6.97 -16.49
C VAL A 73 7.59 8.13 -15.61
N GLY A 74 8.33 9.09 -16.16
CA GLY A 74 8.72 10.31 -15.46
C GLY A 74 7.53 11.17 -15.05
N GLN A 75 6.45 11.21 -15.85
CA GLN A 75 5.20 11.88 -15.48
C GLN A 75 4.55 11.20 -14.27
N ASN A 76 4.44 9.87 -14.29
CA ASN A 76 3.91 9.10 -13.16
C ASN A 76 4.74 9.29 -11.89
N ASP A 77 6.07 9.22 -12.01
CA ASP A 77 7.00 9.39 -10.89
C ASP A 77 6.86 10.79 -10.27
N ASN A 78 6.69 11.83 -11.09
CA ASN A 78 6.42 13.19 -10.61
C ASN A 78 5.05 13.31 -9.94
N ALA A 79 4.01 12.67 -10.48
CA ALA A 79 2.68 12.65 -9.88
C ALA A 79 2.70 12.00 -8.48
N ALA A 80 3.48 10.93 -8.28
CA ALA A 80 3.65 10.26 -7.00
C ALA A 80 4.31 11.12 -5.90
N LYS A 81 4.95 12.24 -6.26
CA LYS A 81 5.52 13.23 -5.31
C LYS A 81 4.46 14.17 -4.73
N THR A 82 3.25 14.15 -5.28
CA THR A 82 2.14 14.97 -4.82
C THR A 82 1.71 14.54 -3.43
N LYS A 83 1.82 15.45 -2.45
CA LYS A 83 1.36 15.23 -1.08
C LYS A 83 -0.15 15.45 -1.00
N LEU A 84 -0.87 14.44 -0.55
CA LEU A 84 -2.32 14.50 -0.41
C LEU A 84 -2.71 14.47 1.07
N ALA A 85 -3.31 15.57 1.55
CA ALA A 85 -3.77 15.67 2.94
C ALA A 85 -4.81 14.61 3.34
N ILE A 86 -5.48 14.00 2.35
CA ILE A 86 -6.40 12.88 2.57
C ILE A 86 -5.68 11.56 2.84
N LEU A 87 -4.42 11.42 2.39
CA LEU A 87 -3.61 10.21 2.56
C LEU A 87 -2.67 10.28 3.78
N THR A 88 -2.49 11.47 4.36
CA THR A 88 -1.66 11.68 5.55
C THR A 88 -2.53 11.95 6.79
N CYS A 89 -2.03 11.56 7.95
CA CYS A 89 -2.65 11.86 9.23
C CYS A 89 -2.13 13.22 9.75
N PRO A 90 -2.99 14.23 10.02
CA PRO A 90 -2.53 15.56 10.48
C PRO A 90 -1.79 15.58 11.83
N SER A 91 -1.81 14.48 12.60
CA SER A 91 -1.04 14.35 13.84
C SER A 91 0.30 13.64 13.65
N ASP A 92 0.68 13.33 12.41
CA ASP A 92 1.97 12.80 12.01
C ASP A 92 2.61 13.72 10.95
N LYS A 93 3.82 13.39 10.51
CA LYS A 93 4.49 14.07 9.39
C LYS A 93 3.81 13.79 8.05
N GLU A 94 4.06 14.66 7.07
CA GLU A 94 3.47 14.57 5.74
C GLU A 94 4.23 13.65 4.77
N SER A 95 5.48 13.31 5.09
CA SER A 95 6.32 12.42 4.28
C SER A 95 7.37 11.73 5.14
N VAL A 96 7.85 10.58 4.68
CA VAL A 96 9.02 9.91 5.25
C VAL A 96 10.24 10.82 5.07
N PRO A 97 11.08 11.03 6.11
CA PRO A 97 12.32 11.80 5.98
C PRO A 97 13.20 11.25 4.85
N ASN A 98 13.79 12.15 4.05
CA ASN A 98 14.61 11.82 2.88
C ASN A 98 13.86 11.11 1.73
N SER A 99 12.52 11.01 1.79
CA SER A 99 11.69 10.62 0.64
C SER A 99 11.17 11.86 -0.08
N GLU A 100 11.20 11.83 -1.42
CA GLU A 100 10.56 12.83 -2.27
C GLU A 100 9.08 12.52 -2.56
N TYR A 101 8.61 11.30 -2.25
CA TYR A 101 7.24 10.88 -2.51
C TYR A 101 6.25 11.33 -1.43
N GLY A 102 4.98 11.44 -1.82
CA GLY A 102 3.89 11.77 -0.90
C GLY A 102 3.67 10.67 0.14
N GLY A 103 3.50 11.04 1.42
CA GLY A 103 3.30 10.06 2.49
C GLY A 103 1.91 9.41 2.47
N ILE A 104 1.84 8.13 2.85
CA ILE A 104 0.60 7.38 3.06
C ILE A 104 0.55 6.81 4.48
N SER A 105 -0.26 7.46 5.33
CA SER A 105 -0.53 7.01 6.71
C SER A 105 -1.61 5.92 6.77
N TYR A 106 -2.31 5.65 5.66
CA TYR A 106 -3.46 4.74 5.63
C TYR A 106 -3.21 3.51 4.74
N PRO A 107 -2.38 2.54 5.15
CA PRO A 107 -2.06 1.39 4.31
C PRO A 107 -3.32 0.55 4.03
N ALA A 108 -3.39 0.00 2.81
CA ALA A 108 -4.39 -0.99 2.47
C ALA A 108 -4.03 -2.34 3.11
N CYS A 109 -5.04 -3.08 3.53
CA CYS A 109 -4.88 -4.40 4.14
C CYS A 109 -4.96 -5.49 3.08
N MET A 110 -3.83 -6.17 2.91
CA MET A 110 -3.69 -7.32 2.03
C MET A 110 -4.15 -8.62 2.68
N GLY A 111 -4.31 -8.62 4.00
CA GLY A 111 -4.47 -9.82 4.81
C GLY A 111 -3.13 -10.32 5.34
N SER A 112 -3.09 -11.60 5.68
CA SER A 112 -1.97 -12.33 6.27
C SER A 112 -0.99 -12.91 5.24
N GLY A 113 -1.39 -13.03 3.97
CA GLY A 113 -0.60 -13.72 2.95
C GLY A 113 -0.56 -15.26 3.12
N ILE A 114 -1.40 -15.80 4.03
CA ILE A 114 -1.47 -17.23 4.36
C ILE A 114 -2.47 -17.94 3.45
N ASN A 115 -2.01 -18.99 2.77
CA ASN A 115 -2.74 -19.62 1.66
C ASN A 115 -3.25 -21.03 1.96
N GLY A 116 -3.51 -21.35 3.23
CA GLY A 116 -4.11 -22.62 3.64
C GLY A 116 -3.25 -23.88 3.45
N SER A 117 -2.02 -23.76 2.93
CA SER A 117 -1.02 -24.83 2.86
C SER A 117 0.37 -24.29 3.21
N ALA A 118 1.08 -24.96 4.12
CA ALA A 118 2.43 -24.55 4.54
C ALA A 118 3.47 -24.57 3.40
N ALA A 119 3.17 -25.24 2.28
CA ALA A 119 4.06 -25.31 1.12
C ALA A 119 3.93 -24.11 0.15
N THR A 120 2.87 -23.31 0.30
CA THR A 120 2.55 -22.17 -0.59
C THR A 120 2.33 -20.86 0.19
N ASP A 121 2.72 -20.85 1.46
CA ASP A 121 2.64 -19.69 2.34
C ASP A 121 3.99 -18.98 2.38
N ASP A 122 4.13 -17.99 1.52
CA ASP A 122 5.38 -17.29 1.22
C ASP A 122 5.32 -15.80 1.57
N GLY A 123 4.23 -15.34 2.21
CA GLY A 123 3.94 -13.93 2.43
C GLY A 123 3.74 -13.15 1.13
N SER A 124 3.41 -13.83 0.02
CA SER A 124 3.26 -13.21 -1.30
C SER A 124 2.08 -12.25 -1.33
N ASN A 125 2.30 -11.12 -1.99
CA ASN A 125 1.23 -10.18 -2.27
C ASN A 125 0.27 -10.62 -3.37
N ALA A 126 0.57 -11.70 -4.11
CA ALA A 126 -0.29 -12.25 -5.15
C ALA A 126 -1.29 -13.27 -4.62
N ASN A 127 -0.97 -13.90 -3.48
CA ASN A 127 -1.78 -14.94 -2.85
C ASN A 127 -1.96 -14.53 -1.39
N ALA A 128 -2.99 -13.72 -1.15
CA ALA A 128 -3.34 -13.27 0.19
C ALA A 128 -4.86 -13.40 0.41
N ASP A 129 -5.28 -13.31 1.67
CA ASP A 129 -6.62 -13.57 2.19
C ASP A 129 -7.41 -12.29 2.53
N GLY A 130 -6.86 -11.10 2.23
CA GLY A 130 -7.58 -9.84 2.32
C GLY A 130 -8.32 -9.47 1.03
N ILE A 131 -8.86 -8.26 0.99
CA ILE A 131 -9.62 -7.77 -0.17
C ILE A 131 -8.80 -6.89 -1.13
N ILE A 132 -7.63 -6.40 -0.70
CA ILE A 132 -6.74 -5.53 -1.50
C ILE A 132 -5.34 -6.17 -1.56
N PHE A 133 -5.16 -7.08 -2.50
CA PHE A 133 -3.86 -7.71 -2.80
C PHE A 133 -3.54 -7.59 -4.30
N ALA A 134 -2.34 -8.00 -4.71
CA ALA A 134 -1.88 -7.86 -6.10
C ALA A 134 -2.81 -8.62 -7.04
N ARG A 135 -3.31 -7.92 -8.07
CA ARG A 135 -4.24 -8.44 -9.10
C ARG A 135 -5.55 -9.01 -8.55
N SER A 136 -5.91 -8.67 -7.32
CA SER A 136 -7.17 -9.07 -6.70
C SER A 136 -8.39 -8.60 -7.50
N LYS A 137 -9.46 -9.39 -7.44
CA LYS A 137 -10.75 -9.15 -8.11
C LYS A 137 -11.89 -9.50 -7.16
N ILE A 138 -11.81 -8.98 -5.95
CA ILE A 138 -12.74 -9.26 -4.84
C ILE A 138 -13.83 -8.19 -4.84
N GLY A 139 -15.11 -8.56 -4.82
CA GLY A 139 -16.23 -7.65 -4.59
C GLY A 139 -17.00 -7.99 -3.31
N PHE A 140 -18.06 -7.25 -2.98
CA PHE A 140 -18.85 -7.52 -1.77
C PHE A 140 -19.38 -8.95 -1.70
N ARG A 141 -19.72 -9.54 -2.85
CA ARG A 141 -20.24 -10.92 -2.95
C ARG A 141 -19.24 -11.99 -2.50
N ASP A 142 -17.94 -11.67 -2.54
CA ASP A 142 -16.88 -12.61 -2.21
C ASP A 142 -16.54 -12.55 -0.71
N VAL A 143 -17.02 -11.53 0.01
CA VAL A 143 -16.86 -11.35 1.47
C VAL A 143 -17.98 -12.07 2.23
N THR A 144 -17.93 -13.40 2.22
CA THR A 144 -19.04 -14.26 2.69
C THR A 144 -19.26 -14.26 4.20
N ASP A 145 -18.25 -13.91 5.00
CA ASP A 145 -18.34 -13.74 6.45
C ASP A 145 -18.73 -12.32 6.87
N GLY A 146 -18.97 -11.43 5.91
CA GLY A 146 -19.49 -10.09 6.11
C GLY A 146 -18.40 -9.03 6.27
N THR A 147 -18.65 -7.85 5.69
CA THR A 147 -17.70 -6.73 5.67
C THR A 147 -17.35 -6.18 7.06
N SER A 148 -18.14 -6.49 8.09
CA SER A 148 -17.82 -6.16 9.49
C SER A 148 -16.63 -6.93 10.05
N ASN A 149 -16.26 -8.06 9.43
CA ASN A 149 -15.12 -8.90 9.82
C ASN A 149 -13.88 -8.64 8.95
N THR A 150 -13.98 -7.73 7.98
CA THR A 150 -12.93 -7.46 7.00
C THR A 150 -12.26 -6.11 7.25
N VAL A 151 -10.93 -6.11 7.34
CA VAL A 151 -10.14 -4.87 7.39
C VAL A 151 -9.75 -4.48 5.97
N ALA A 152 -10.07 -3.25 5.55
CA ALA A 152 -9.67 -2.71 4.25
C ALA A 152 -8.49 -1.74 4.35
N PHE A 153 -8.54 -0.83 5.33
CA PHE A 153 -7.50 0.15 5.61
C PHE A 153 -7.24 0.20 7.11
N SER A 154 -6.00 0.51 7.48
CA SER A 154 -5.63 0.84 8.85
C SER A 154 -4.94 2.21 8.90
N GLU A 155 -4.44 2.60 10.08
CA GLU A 155 -3.63 3.79 10.25
C GLU A 155 -2.24 3.37 10.76
N GLN A 156 -1.20 4.03 10.26
CA GLN A 156 0.18 3.83 10.69
C GLN A 156 0.91 5.18 10.77
N LEU A 157 1.96 5.21 11.60
CA LEU A 157 2.94 6.30 11.57
C LEU A 157 3.85 6.14 10.36
N LEU A 158 4.21 7.26 9.71
CA LEU A 158 5.20 7.29 8.66
C LEU A 158 6.58 6.96 9.21
N GLY A 159 7.36 6.21 8.44
CA GLY A 159 8.67 5.75 8.85
C GLY A 159 9.69 6.89 9.02
N ASP A 160 10.76 6.65 9.78
CA ASP A 160 11.79 7.65 10.11
C ASP A 160 12.90 7.78 9.05
N GLY A 161 12.79 7.04 7.95
CA GLY A 161 13.76 7.02 6.86
C GLY A 161 15.04 6.22 7.16
N GLN A 162 15.13 5.52 8.30
CA GLN A 162 16.32 4.79 8.71
C GLN A 162 16.15 3.27 8.49
N ASP A 163 16.95 2.71 7.58
CA ASP A 163 16.95 1.28 7.26
C ASP A 163 17.89 0.48 8.18
N ALA A 164 17.73 0.68 9.49
CA ALA A 164 18.50 0.01 10.54
C ALA A 164 17.59 -0.35 11.72
N ALA A 165 18.05 -1.25 12.59
CA ALA A 165 17.33 -1.56 13.83
C ALA A 165 17.19 -0.30 14.71
N PRO A 166 16.04 -0.07 15.37
CA PRO A 166 15.88 1.06 16.28
C PRO A 166 16.84 0.94 17.47
N THR A 167 17.32 2.08 17.96
CA THR A 167 18.29 2.16 19.08
C THR A 167 17.68 1.85 20.46
N GLY A 168 16.51 1.21 20.48
CA GLY A 168 15.74 0.85 21.66
C GLY A 168 14.54 -0.01 21.30
N THR A 169 13.51 -0.01 22.16
CA THR A 169 12.29 -0.81 21.97
C THR A 169 11.15 -0.05 21.28
N ASP A 170 11.40 1.15 20.75
CA ASP A 170 10.41 1.87 19.94
C ASP A 170 10.50 1.45 18.47
N TYR A 171 9.58 0.59 18.06
CA TYR A 171 9.47 0.05 16.70
C TYR A 171 8.44 0.79 15.84
N LYS A 172 7.79 1.85 16.35
CA LYS A 172 6.61 2.45 15.72
C LYS A 172 6.87 3.04 14.32
N HIS A 173 8.10 3.47 14.05
CA HIS A 173 8.50 4.10 12.78
C HIS A 173 9.28 3.16 11.86
N ARG A 174 9.39 1.86 12.20
CA ARG A 174 10.17 0.90 11.41
C ARG A 174 9.39 -0.38 11.16
N VAL A 175 9.73 -1.09 10.10
CA VAL A 175 9.23 -2.43 9.79
C VAL A 175 10.38 -3.42 9.71
N VAL A 176 10.12 -4.65 10.14
CA VAL A 176 10.96 -5.78 9.76
C VAL A 176 10.69 -6.09 8.29
N VAL A 177 11.76 -6.20 7.50
CA VAL A 177 11.67 -6.66 6.12
C VAL A 177 11.99 -8.15 6.13
N LEU A 178 11.09 -8.96 5.58
CA LEU A 178 11.29 -10.39 5.42
C LEU A 178 11.68 -10.71 3.98
N SER A 179 12.50 -11.74 3.79
CA SER A 179 12.81 -12.25 2.45
C SER A 179 11.56 -12.83 1.80
N MET A 180 11.40 -12.68 0.48
CA MET A 180 10.35 -13.40 -0.26
C MET A 180 10.43 -14.90 0.05
N GLY A 181 9.27 -15.55 0.24
CA GLY A 181 9.24 -16.95 0.69
C GLY A 181 9.12 -17.11 2.21
N THR A 182 9.16 -16.02 2.97
CA THR A 182 9.03 -16.06 4.44
C THR A 182 7.61 -15.75 4.86
N GLN A 183 6.96 -16.72 5.50
CA GLN A 183 5.66 -16.53 6.12
C GLN A 183 5.71 -15.43 7.21
N THR A 184 4.75 -14.52 7.20
CA THR A 184 4.59 -13.43 8.19
C THR A 184 4.02 -13.93 9.52
N THR A 185 4.72 -14.86 10.18
CA THR A 185 4.35 -15.34 11.52
C THR A 185 4.86 -14.40 12.61
N PRO A 186 4.26 -14.42 13.82
CA PRO A 186 4.82 -13.71 14.98
C PRO A 186 6.29 -14.03 15.25
N ALA A 187 6.73 -15.26 14.97
CA ALA A 187 8.12 -15.68 15.14
C ALA A 187 9.08 -15.07 14.11
N ALA A 188 8.61 -14.90 12.86
CA ALA A 188 9.38 -14.23 11.80
C ALA A 188 9.54 -12.72 12.07
N CYS A 189 8.58 -12.11 12.78
CA CYS A 189 8.56 -10.68 13.08
C CYS A 189 9.27 -10.29 14.39
N VAL A 190 10.11 -11.18 14.97
CA VAL A 190 10.85 -10.87 16.21
C VAL A 190 11.99 -9.89 15.92
N PRO A 191 12.05 -8.72 16.59
CA PRO A 191 13.05 -7.69 16.30
C PRO A 191 14.52 -8.15 16.36
N GLY A 192 14.86 -9.04 17.30
CA GLY A 192 16.22 -9.53 17.50
C GLY A 192 16.72 -10.49 16.42
N SER A 193 15.82 -11.09 15.64
CA SER A 193 16.13 -11.99 14.52
C SER A 193 15.74 -11.41 13.17
N ALA A 194 15.38 -10.13 13.12
CA ALA A 194 14.98 -9.45 11.90
C ALA A 194 16.15 -9.44 10.90
N PRO A 195 15.99 -9.95 9.66
CA PRO A 195 17.08 -10.00 8.70
C PRO A 195 17.40 -8.60 8.14
N ALA A 196 16.41 -7.72 8.08
CA ALA A 196 16.57 -6.32 7.71
C ALA A 196 15.46 -5.46 8.34
N TRP A 197 15.71 -4.16 8.37
CA TRP A 197 14.78 -3.13 8.84
C TRP A 197 14.54 -2.11 7.74
N SER A 198 13.33 -1.56 7.67
CA SER A 198 13.07 -0.39 6.85
C SER A 198 12.37 0.73 7.61
N GLY A 199 12.88 1.95 7.42
CA GLY A 199 12.27 3.20 7.85
C GLY A 199 11.47 3.88 6.75
N GLN A 200 11.26 3.21 5.61
CA GLN A 200 10.56 3.75 4.43
C GLN A 200 9.05 3.48 4.44
N ARG A 201 8.47 3.11 5.59
CA ARG A 201 7.04 2.82 5.75
C ARG A 201 6.20 4.04 5.35
N GLY A 202 5.24 3.82 4.44
CA GLY A 202 4.32 4.86 3.96
C GLY A 202 4.96 5.85 2.97
N LYS A 203 6.09 5.46 2.37
CA LYS A 203 6.65 6.06 1.16
C LYS A 203 5.87 5.63 -0.09
#